data_AF-A0ABD0N4P7-F1
#
_entry.id   AF-A0ABD0N4P7-F1
#
_cell.length_a   1.000
_cell.length_b   1.000
_cell.length_c   1.000
_cell.angle_alpha   90.00
_cell.angle_beta   90.00
_cell.angle_gamma   90.00
#
_symmetry.space_group_name_H-M   'P 1'
#
loop_
_entity.id
_entity.type
_entity.pdbx_description
1 polymer ?
#
loop_
_entity_poly.entity_id
_entity_poly.type
_entity_poly.pdbx_seq_one_letter_code
_entity_poly.pdbx_strand_id
1 'polypeptide(L)'
;MRLLTLLFVFPERDSSGQLDLTELIGVPLPPSVSFITGFEGFPAYSFGPDANVGRLTRSFIPDPFFRDFGVVVTAKPSTRRGGVLFAITDALQKIVHLGVALAPVEDGSQRVVLYYTEPGAARTQEAASFKMADLTGRWARFTLAVQGEEVRLYMDCEEHHRVAFSRSPDGLTFQPSSGIFIGNAGGTRLDRFVVSFGVFKREK
;
A
#
# COMPACT_ATOMS: atom_id res chain seq x y z
N MET A 1 -8.61 -3.58 -16.68
CA MET A 1 -9.30 -2.57 -15.84
C MET A 1 -8.78 -2.79 -14.44
N ARG A 2 -7.62 -2.20 -14.09
CA ARG A 2 -6.84 -2.74 -12.97
C ARG A 2 -5.83 -1.76 -12.29
N LEU A 3 -5.85 -1.75 -10.94
CA LEU A 3 -4.79 -1.41 -9.96
C LEU A 3 -4.58 0.06 -9.52
N LEU A 4 -4.71 0.40 -8.22
CA LEU A 4 -3.65 0.28 -7.17
C LEU A 4 -2.74 -0.94 -7.32
N THR A 5 -1.48 -0.71 -7.73
CA THR A 5 -0.60 -1.78 -8.21
C THR A 5 0.49 -2.10 -7.22
N LEU A 6 0.59 -3.31 -6.68
CA LEU A 6 1.92 -3.77 -6.23
C LEU A 6 2.70 -4.19 -7.49
N LEU A 7 3.68 -3.38 -7.89
CA LEU A 7 4.50 -3.63 -9.09
C LEU A 7 5.82 -4.21 -8.63
N PHE A 8 5.98 -5.52 -8.81
CA PHE A 8 7.26 -6.19 -8.60
C PHE A 8 8.21 -5.82 -9.72
N VAL A 9 9.41 -5.33 -9.37
CA VAL A 9 10.49 -5.10 -10.33
C VAL A 9 11.69 -5.94 -9.90
N PHE A 10 11.86 -7.12 -10.48
CA PHE A 10 13.13 -7.87 -10.46
C PHE A 10 13.44 -8.41 -11.87
N PRO A 11 14.74 -8.64 -12.19
CA PRO A 11 15.26 -8.58 -13.55
C PRO A 11 14.69 -9.72 -14.38
N GLU A 12 14.37 -9.39 -15.64
CA GLU A 12 14.05 -10.26 -16.77
C GLU A 12 13.53 -11.70 -16.47
N ARG A 13 12.31 -11.97 -16.97
CA ARG A 13 11.65 -13.29 -17.12
C ARG A 13 10.79 -13.74 -15.94
N ASP A 14 9.69 -13.04 -15.71
CA ASP A 14 8.35 -13.57 -15.96
C ASP A 14 7.29 -12.63 -15.38
N SER A 15 6.26 -12.35 -16.15
CA SER A 15 5.13 -11.49 -15.77
C SER A 15 4.16 -12.13 -14.76
N SER A 16 4.60 -13.13 -13.99
CA SER A 16 3.75 -14.00 -13.17
C SER A 16 3.57 -13.55 -11.70
N GLY A 17 4.25 -12.49 -11.26
CA GLY A 17 4.27 -12.08 -9.85
C GLY A 17 3.37 -10.90 -9.43
N GLN A 18 2.62 -10.26 -10.32
CA GLN A 18 1.90 -9.00 -10.02
C GLN A 18 0.64 -9.20 -9.15
N LEU A 19 0.51 -8.40 -8.08
CA LEU A 19 -0.65 -8.41 -7.19
C LEU A 19 -1.46 -7.13 -7.34
N ASP A 20 -2.75 -7.29 -7.68
CA ASP A 20 -3.71 -6.20 -7.71
C ASP A 20 -4.49 -6.15 -6.40
N LEU A 21 -4.20 -5.15 -5.57
CA LEU A 21 -4.95 -5.01 -4.33
C LEU A 21 -6.39 -4.59 -4.59
N THR A 22 -6.71 -3.88 -5.67
CA THR A 22 -8.10 -3.47 -5.95
C THR A 22 -9.06 -4.65 -6.14
N GLU A 23 -8.55 -5.85 -6.43
CA GLU A 23 -9.34 -7.09 -6.44
C GLU A 23 -9.94 -7.43 -5.08
N LEU A 24 -9.36 -6.95 -3.97
CA LEU A 24 -9.88 -7.18 -2.62
C LEU A 24 -11.23 -6.49 -2.37
N ILE A 25 -11.55 -5.43 -3.13
CA ILE A 25 -12.82 -4.68 -2.98
C ILE A 25 -14.00 -5.60 -3.33
N GLY A 26 -13.87 -6.36 -4.42
CA GLY A 26 -14.91 -7.24 -4.92
C GLY A 26 -16.13 -6.49 -5.50
N VAL A 27 -17.06 -7.28 -6.06
CA VAL A 27 -18.36 -6.81 -6.55
C VAL A 27 -19.43 -7.76 -6.02
N PRO A 28 -20.57 -7.28 -5.47
CA PRO A 28 -20.98 -5.87 -5.33
C PRO A 28 -20.06 -5.07 -4.41
N LEU A 29 -20.05 -3.74 -4.58
CA LEU A 29 -19.18 -2.87 -3.78
C LEU A 29 -19.52 -2.98 -2.29
N PRO A 30 -18.51 -3.06 -1.41
CA PRO A 30 -18.71 -2.99 0.03
C PRO A 30 -19.36 -1.67 0.46
N PRO A 31 -20.01 -1.63 1.64
CA PRO A 31 -20.50 -0.39 2.22
C PRO A 31 -19.41 0.69 2.28
N SER A 32 -19.82 1.93 2.04
CA SER A 32 -18.93 3.09 2.04
C SER A 32 -17.81 3.04 0.99
N VAL A 33 -17.94 2.21 -0.06
CA VAL A 33 -17.09 2.24 -1.26
C VAL A 33 -17.93 2.61 -2.46
N SER A 34 -17.44 3.54 -3.29
CA SER A 34 -18.13 3.99 -4.52
C SER A 34 -17.17 4.11 -5.70
N PHE A 35 -17.73 4.14 -6.92
CA PHE A 35 -16.96 4.47 -8.12
C PHE A 35 -16.88 5.98 -8.32
N ILE A 36 -15.71 6.47 -8.72
CA ILE A 36 -15.48 7.85 -9.15
C ILE A 36 -14.61 7.89 -10.41
N THR A 37 -14.52 9.06 -11.04
CA THR A 37 -13.49 9.32 -12.05
C THR A 37 -12.12 9.52 -11.40
N GLY A 38 -11.15 8.78 -11.89
CA GLY A 38 -9.80 8.64 -11.38
C GLY A 38 -8.76 9.49 -12.09
N PHE A 39 -7.51 9.14 -11.85
CA PHE A 39 -6.35 9.71 -12.54
C PHE A 39 -6.49 9.53 -14.06
N GLU A 40 -6.20 10.57 -14.83
CA GLU A 40 -6.30 10.57 -16.31
C GLU A 40 -7.67 10.14 -16.86
N GLY A 41 -8.74 10.27 -16.07
CA GLY A 41 -10.10 9.91 -16.49
C GLY A 41 -10.43 8.42 -16.38
N PHE A 42 -9.50 7.57 -15.95
CA PHE A 42 -9.78 6.16 -15.72
C PHE A 42 -10.67 5.94 -14.48
N PRO A 43 -11.38 4.81 -14.33
CA PRO A 43 -12.16 4.53 -13.13
C PRO A 43 -11.31 4.54 -11.84
N ALA A 44 -11.94 4.86 -10.72
CA ALA A 44 -11.33 4.81 -9.41
C ALA A 44 -12.35 4.40 -8.36
N TYR A 45 -11.86 3.88 -7.24
CA TYR A 45 -12.67 3.58 -6.07
C TYR A 45 -12.51 4.70 -5.05
N SER A 46 -13.59 5.21 -4.50
CA SER A 46 -13.57 6.14 -3.37
C SER A 46 -13.99 5.41 -2.10
N PHE A 47 -13.18 5.56 -1.05
CA PHE A 47 -13.39 4.97 0.27
C PHE A 47 -13.89 6.06 1.21
N GLY A 48 -15.10 5.87 1.72
CA GLY A 48 -15.68 6.69 2.78
C GLY A 48 -15.09 6.36 4.16
N PRO A 49 -15.45 7.12 5.20
CA PRO A 49 -14.88 6.98 6.55
C PRO A 49 -15.13 5.60 7.19
N ASP A 50 -16.23 4.95 6.82
CA ASP A 50 -16.61 3.64 7.36
C ASP A 50 -16.23 2.47 6.42
N ALA A 51 -15.46 2.74 5.36
CA ALA A 51 -15.03 1.71 4.42
C ALA A 51 -14.13 0.69 5.12
N ASN A 52 -14.51 -0.59 5.04
CA ASN A 52 -13.73 -1.69 5.57
C ASN A 52 -13.57 -2.79 4.52
N VAL A 53 -12.44 -2.76 3.81
CA VAL A 53 -12.10 -3.75 2.79
C VAL A 53 -10.91 -4.54 3.26
N GLY A 54 -11.14 -5.82 3.61
CA GLY A 54 -10.06 -6.74 3.93
C GLY A 54 -10.40 -8.20 3.61
N ARG A 55 -9.35 -9.02 3.49
CA ARG A 55 -9.42 -10.47 3.22
C ARG A 55 -8.31 -11.20 3.98
N LEU A 56 -8.44 -12.51 4.12
CA LEU A 56 -7.34 -13.35 4.61
C LEU A 56 -6.21 -13.38 3.57
N THR A 57 -4.96 -13.27 4.01
CA THR A 57 -3.78 -13.24 3.13
C THR A 57 -3.66 -14.49 2.27
N ARG A 58 -4.00 -15.67 2.82
CA ARG A 58 -3.87 -16.99 2.16
C ARG A 58 -4.47 -17.10 0.75
N SER A 59 -5.42 -16.22 0.43
CA SER A 59 -6.13 -16.25 -0.86
C SER A 59 -5.54 -15.31 -1.91
N PHE A 60 -4.67 -14.38 -1.52
CA PHE A 60 -4.21 -13.29 -2.38
C PHE A 60 -2.70 -13.05 -2.33
N ILE A 61 -2.04 -13.45 -1.25
CA ILE A 61 -0.65 -13.12 -0.97
C ILE A 61 0.18 -14.40 -1.01
N PRO A 62 1.28 -14.42 -1.78
CA PRO A 62 2.19 -15.55 -1.77
C PRO A 62 2.88 -15.66 -0.40
N ASP A 63 3.13 -16.89 0.00
CA ASP A 63 3.82 -17.23 1.24
C ASP A 63 4.90 -18.28 0.91
N PRO A 64 6.20 -17.96 1.10
CA PRO A 64 6.73 -16.69 1.59
C PRO A 64 6.49 -15.53 0.62
N PHE A 65 6.32 -14.32 1.16
CA PHE A 65 6.23 -13.10 0.38
C PHE A 65 7.56 -12.80 -0.31
N PHE A 66 7.49 -12.05 -1.40
CA PHE A 66 8.67 -11.64 -2.13
C PHE A 66 9.61 -10.83 -1.23
N ARG A 67 10.87 -11.26 -1.17
CA ARG A 67 11.91 -10.54 -0.42
C ARG A 67 12.07 -9.14 -1.00
N ASP A 68 12.38 -9.05 -2.28
CA ASP A 68 12.48 -7.77 -2.95
C ASP A 68 11.18 -7.51 -3.75
N PHE A 69 10.62 -6.31 -3.64
CA PHE A 69 9.32 -5.98 -4.24
C PHE A 69 9.16 -4.47 -4.48
N GLY A 70 8.13 -4.09 -5.25
CA GLY A 70 7.74 -2.70 -5.42
C GLY A 70 6.26 -2.46 -5.15
N VAL A 71 5.94 -1.31 -4.58
CA VAL A 71 4.58 -0.85 -4.32
C VAL A 71 4.32 0.39 -5.17
N VAL A 72 3.40 0.30 -6.13
CA VAL A 72 2.97 1.42 -6.97
C VAL A 72 1.60 1.90 -6.52
N VAL A 73 1.59 3.09 -5.94
CA VAL A 73 0.37 3.70 -5.43
C VAL A 73 -0.09 4.77 -6.40
N THR A 74 -1.36 4.71 -6.79
CA THR A 74 -2.08 5.83 -7.42
C THR A 74 -3.27 6.19 -6.53
N ALA A 75 -3.16 7.29 -5.80
CA ALA A 75 -4.15 7.67 -4.80
C ALA A 75 -4.40 9.18 -4.80
N LYS A 76 -5.60 9.55 -4.37
CA LYS A 76 -5.99 10.93 -4.07
C LYS A 76 -6.52 11.00 -2.63
N PRO A 77 -5.69 11.46 -1.67
CA PRO A 77 -6.13 11.74 -0.31
C PRO A 77 -7.23 12.79 -0.29
N SER A 78 -8.32 12.53 0.45
CA SER A 78 -9.40 13.53 0.60
C SER A 78 -9.18 14.48 1.78
N THR A 79 -8.26 14.15 2.69
CA THR A 79 -8.01 14.93 3.92
C THR A 79 -6.52 15.03 4.24
N ARG A 80 -6.15 16.07 5.00
CA ARG A 80 -4.79 16.28 5.52
C ARG A 80 -4.37 15.36 6.67
N ARG A 81 -5.27 14.50 7.16
CA ARG A 81 -4.98 13.63 8.31
C ARG A 81 -4.03 12.48 7.98
N GLY A 82 -3.82 12.18 6.70
CA GLY A 82 -3.13 10.95 6.33
C GLY A 82 -3.94 9.71 6.72
N GLY A 83 -3.36 8.54 6.54
CA GLY A 83 -3.96 7.24 6.83
C GLY A 83 -3.32 6.10 6.04
N VAL A 84 -3.75 4.88 6.35
CA VAL A 84 -3.21 3.66 5.72
C VAL A 84 -3.77 3.49 4.30
N LEU A 85 -2.87 3.26 3.34
CA LEU A 85 -3.23 2.93 1.95
C LEU A 85 -3.51 1.44 1.80
N PHE A 86 -2.62 0.60 2.34
CA PHE A 86 -2.87 -0.82 2.54
C PHE A 86 -2.04 -1.34 3.71
N ALA A 87 -2.47 -2.45 4.30
CA ALA A 87 -1.71 -3.15 5.33
C ALA A 87 -1.97 -4.65 5.32
N ILE A 88 -0.93 -5.42 5.58
CA ILE A 88 -0.95 -6.83 5.96
C ILE A 88 -0.65 -6.88 7.46
N THR A 89 -1.55 -7.49 8.21
CA THR A 89 -1.52 -7.55 9.67
C THR A 89 -1.40 -8.98 10.17
N ASP A 90 -0.95 -9.16 11.41
CA ASP A 90 -1.02 -10.45 12.09
C ASP A 90 -2.48 -10.90 12.32
N ALA A 91 -2.66 -12.15 12.76
CA ALA A 91 -3.99 -12.74 12.96
C ALA A 91 -4.87 -11.97 13.95
N LEU A 92 -4.26 -11.32 14.96
CA LEU A 92 -4.97 -10.52 15.95
C LEU A 92 -5.15 -9.06 15.52
N GLN A 93 -4.62 -8.68 14.35
CA GLN A 93 -4.66 -7.33 13.81
C GLN A 93 -4.10 -6.29 14.79
N LYS A 94 -2.97 -6.61 15.43
CA LYS A 94 -2.20 -5.74 16.35
C LYS A 94 -0.91 -5.23 15.72
N ILE A 95 -0.30 -6.00 14.82
CA ILE A 95 0.98 -5.70 14.19
C ILE A 95 0.79 -5.63 12.69
N VAL A 96 1.34 -4.60 12.05
CA VAL A 96 1.42 -4.51 10.58
C VAL A 96 2.76 -5.11 10.15
N HIS A 97 2.71 -6.24 9.46
CA HIS A 97 3.90 -6.89 8.89
C HIS A 97 4.40 -6.16 7.65
N LEU A 98 3.49 -5.70 6.80
CA LEU A 98 3.82 -4.92 5.61
C LEU A 98 2.70 -3.92 5.36
N GLY A 99 3.02 -2.67 5.07
CA GLY A 99 1.98 -1.71 4.72
C GLY A 99 2.56 -0.39 4.26
N VAL A 100 1.71 0.40 3.60
CA VAL A 100 2.07 1.77 3.21
C VAL A 100 1.01 2.70 3.76
N ALA A 101 1.47 3.79 4.36
CA ALA A 101 0.61 4.84 4.87
C ALA A 101 1.10 6.22 4.42
N LEU A 102 0.19 7.17 4.47
CA LEU A 102 0.48 8.58 4.37
C LEU A 102 0.38 9.18 5.76
N ALA A 103 1.42 9.85 6.23
CA ALA A 103 1.38 10.58 7.49
C ALA A 103 0.48 11.83 7.38
N PRO A 104 0.04 12.40 8.51
CA PRO A 104 -0.60 13.71 8.52
C PRO A 104 0.27 14.78 7.85
N VAL A 105 -0.38 15.79 7.30
CA VAL A 105 0.31 16.95 6.72
C VAL A 105 0.84 17.82 7.86
N GLU A 106 2.15 18.02 7.87
CA GLU A 106 2.90 18.83 8.83
C GLU A 106 3.73 19.84 8.05
N ASP A 107 3.63 21.13 8.41
CA ASP A 107 4.36 22.23 7.76
C ASP A 107 4.26 22.27 6.22
N GLY A 108 3.06 22.00 5.70
CA GLY A 108 2.78 22.00 4.26
C GLY A 108 3.37 20.81 3.49
N SER A 109 3.94 19.84 4.21
CA SER A 109 4.53 18.63 3.66
C SER A 109 3.83 17.39 4.20
N GLN A 110 3.93 16.30 3.45
CA GLN A 110 3.35 15.02 3.82
C GLN A 110 4.41 13.95 3.72
N ARG A 111 4.32 12.91 4.54
CA ARG A 111 5.25 11.77 4.45
C ARG A 111 4.54 10.54 3.93
N VAL A 112 5.21 9.77 3.07
CA VAL A 112 4.86 8.38 2.83
C VAL A 112 5.69 7.52 3.77
N VAL A 113 5.06 6.52 4.38
CA VAL A 113 5.65 5.62 5.37
C VAL A 113 5.49 4.19 4.88
N LEU A 114 6.60 3.45 4.80
CA LEU A 114 6.60 2.00 4.60
C LEU A 114 6.77 1.32 5.95
N TYR A 115 5.80 0.51 6.32
CA TYR A 115 5.91 -0.43 7.44
C TYR A 115 6.44 -1.76 6.92
N TYR A 116 7.48 -2.27 7.58
CA TYR A 116 8.02 -3.61 7.35
C TYR A 116 8.43 -4.17 8.71
N THR A 117 7.73 -5.21 9.15
CA THR A 117 7.88 -5.77 10.49
C THR A 117 8.10 -7.27 10.39
N GLU A 118 9.29 -7.70 10.80
CA GLU A 118 9.67 -9.10 10.84
C GLU A 118 8.76 -9.95 11.76
N PRO A 119 8.56 -11.23 11.43
CA PRO A 119 7.89 -12.17 12.32
C PRO A 119 8.53 -12.18 13.72
N GLY A 120 7.69 -12.19 14.77
CA GLY A 120 8.14 -12.21 16.16
C GLY A 120 8.47 -10.84 16.77
N ALA A 121 8.44 -9.75 15.99
CA ALA A 121 8.55 -8.41 16.55
C ALA A 121 7.39 -8.12 17.52
N ALA A 122 7.67 -7.37 18.59
CA ALA A 122 6.66 -7.02 19.59
C ALA A 122 5.72 -5.87 19.16
N ARG A 123 6.09 -5.10 18.13
CA ARG A 123 5.33 -3.95 17.62
C ARG A 123 5.59 -3.74 16.14
N THR A 124 4.67 -3.03 15.47
CA THR A 124 4.85 -2.52 14.11
C THR A 124 6.10 -1.65 14.01
N GLN A 125 6.86 -1.81 12.93
CA GLN A 125 8.08 -1.08 12.65
C GLN A 125 7.96 -0.27 11.35
N GLU A 126 8.41 0.97 11.41
CA GLU A 126 8.63 1.82 10.25
C GLU A 126 10.00 1.48 9.66
N ALA A 127 10.01 1.07 8.39
CA ALA A 127 11.25 0.76 7.68
C ALA A 127 11.77 1.95 6.88
N ALA A 128 10.87 2.79 6.36
CA ALA A 128 11.26 4.02 5.68
C ALA A 128 10.17 5.07 5.75
N SER A 129 10.57 6.33 5.78
CA SER A 129 9.68 7.47 5.60
C SER A 129 10.32 8.51 4.69
N PHE A 130 9.54 9.01 3.73
CA PHE A 130 9.98 9.98 2.74
C PHE A 130 9.06 11.19 2.76
N LYS A 131 9.66 12.38 2.78
CA LYS A 131 8.95 13.66 2.69
C LYS A 131 8.54 13.93 1.25
N MET A 132 7.32 14.42 1.08
CA MET A 132 6.70 14.78 -0.20
C MET A 132 5.88 16.06 -0.03
N ALA A 133 5.42 16.65 -1.14
CA ALA A 133 4.44 17.73 -1.09
C ALA A 133 3.08 17.26 -0.53
N ASP A 134 2.27 18.17 0.02
CA ASP A 134 0.89 17.89 0.43
C ASP A 134 0.09 17.31 -0.77
N LEU A 135 -0.41 16.07 -0.65
CA LEU A 135 -1.13 15.40 -1.73
C LEU A 135 -2.66 15.60 -1.63
N THR A 136 -3.14 16.34 -0.62
CA THR A 136 -4.58 16.50 -0.35
C THR A 136 -5.32 17.06 -1.56
N GLY A 137 -6.37 16.35 -1.97
CA GLY A 137 -7.23 16.73 -3.10
C GLY A 137 -6.60 16.50 -4.48
N ARG A 138 -5.36 16.00 -4.56
CA ARG A 138 -4.63 15.80 -5.83
C ARG A 138 -4.32 14.33 -6.03
N TRP A 139 -4.43 13.88 -7.27
CA TRP A 139 -3.94 12.55 -7.64
C TRP A 139 -2.42 12.55 -7.59
N ALA A 140 -1.87 11.52 -6.97
CA ALA A 140 -0.44 11.29 -6.91
C ALA A 140 -0.16 9.84 -7.30
N ARG A 141 0.93 9.64 -8.05
CA ARG A 141 1.47 8.33 -8.38
C ARG A 141 2.90 8.24 -7.90
N PHE A 142 3.20 7.25 -7.07
CA PHE A 142 4.54 7.02 -6.56
C PHE A 142 4.82 5.53 -6.41
N THR A 143 6.10 5.18 -6.40
CA THR A 143 6.58 3.80 -6.25
C THR A 143 7.53 3.71 -5.07
N LEU A 144 7.30 2.78 -4.15
CA LEU A 144 8.28 2.37 -3.16
C LEU A 144 8.91 1.06 -3.61
N ALA A 145 10.18 1.07 -3.97
CA ALA A 145 10.93 -0.13 -4.35
C ALA A 145 11.79 -0.59 -3.17
N VAL A 146 11.61 -1.84 -2.76
CA VAL A 146 12.37 -2.48 -1.70
C VAL A 146 13.33 -3.47 -2.35
N GLN A 147 14.62 -3.23 -2.25
CA GLN A 147 15.67 -4.05 -2.85
C GLN A 147 16.84 -4.21 -1.89
N GLY A 148 17.21 -5.45 -1.57
CA GLY A 148 18.31 -5.72 -0.64
C GLY A 148 17.98 -5.17 0.75
N GLU A 149 18.71 -4.17 1.21
CA GLU A 149 18.50 -3.51 2.51
C GLU A 149 18.17 -2.02 2.31
N GLU A 150 17.58 -1.69 1.16
CA GLU A 150 17.21 -0.32 0.81
C GLU A 150 15.74 -0.23 0.39
N VAL A 151 15.13 0.91 0.73
CA VAL A 151 13.86 1.36 0.19
C VAL A 151 14.12 2.62 -0.64
N ARG A 152 13.59 2.67 -1.86
CA ARG A 152 13.72 3.80 -2.78
C ARG A 152 12.34 4.33 -3.14
N LEU A 153 12.17 5.65 -3.10
CA LEU A 153 10.97 6.33 -3.57
C LEU A 153 11.18 6.83 -4.99
N TYR A 154 10.32 6.41 -5.90
CA TYR A 154 10.22 6.95 -7.26
C TYR A 154 8.93 7.75 -7.43
N MET A 155 9.05 8.90 -8.08
CA MET A 155 7.93 9.74 -8.52
C MET A 155 8.24 10.23 -9.93
N ASP A 156 7.22 10.28 -10.79
CA ASP A 156 7.38 10.69 -12.20
C ASP A 156 8.51 9.94 -12.93
N CYS A 157 8.69 8.65 -12.59
CA CYS A 157 9.73 7.75 -13.11
C CYS A 157 11.18 8.10 -12.73
N GLU A 158 11.41 9.05 -11.82
CA GLU A 158 12.73 9.40 -11.30
C GLU A 158 12.91 8.88 -9.87
N GLU A 159 14.15 8.53 -9.49
CA GLU A 159 14.48 8.24 -8.08
C GLU A 159 14.61 9.55 -7.32
N HIS A 160 13.81 9.74 -6.27
CA HIS A 160 13.86 10.96 -5.45
C HIS A 160 14.71 10.76 -4.20
N HIS A 161 14.46 9.65 -3.49
CA HIS A 161 15.08 9.39 -2.19
C HIS A 161 15.33 7.90 -1.96
N ARG A 162 16.30 7.60 -1.09
CA ARG A 162 16.59 6.25 -0.61
C ARG A 162 16.88 6.23 0.89
N VAL A 163 16.47 5.15 1.55
CA VAL A 163 16.71 4.90 2.98
C VAL A 163 17.18 3.45 3.12
N ALA A 164 18.27 3.25 3.85
CA ALA A 164 18.71 1.92 4.24
C ALA A 164 17.91 1.43 5.46
N PHE A 165 17.61 0.14 5.51
CA PHE A 165 16.92 -0.50 6.62
C PHE A 165 17.40 -1.95 6.78
N SER A 166 17.37 -2.47 8.00
CA SER A 166 17.77 -3.84 8.29
C SER A 166 16.58 -4.80 8.17
N ARG A 167 16.79 -5.96 7.56
CA ARG A 167 15.80 -7.04 7.49
C ARG A 167 16.45 -8.41 7.29
N SER A 168 15.66 -9.46 7.45
CA SER A 168 16.05 -10.83 7.19
C SER A 168 16.48 -11.05 5.73
N PRO A 169 17.41 -11.99 5.46
CA PRO A 169 17.63 -12.48 4.10
C PRO A 169 16.41 -13.21 3.52
N ASP A 170 15.49 -13.69 4.37
CA ASP A 170 14.27 -14.37 3.93
C ASP A 170 13.13 -13.38 3.62
N GLY A 171 12.17 -13.82 2.80
CA GLY A 171 10.92 -13.09 2.59
C GLY A 171 10.00 -13.12 3.81
N LEU A 172 9.08 -12.15 3.94
CA LEU A 172 8.09 -12.16 5.01
C LEU A 172 7.17 -13.37 4.88
N THR A 173 6.92 -14.08 5.98
CA THR A 173 5.90 -15.13 6.04
C THR A 173 4.69 -14.64 6.82
N PHE A 174 3.49 -15.05 6.43
CA PHE A 174 2.26 -14.63 7.10
C PHE A 174 1.52 -15.81 7.71
N GLN A 175 0.94 -15.62 8.90
CA GLN A 175 0.05 -16.62 9.49
C GLN A 175 -1.18 -16.83 8.59
N PRO A 176 -1.77 -18.04 8.51
CA PRO A 176 -2.95 -18.30 7.66
C PRO A 176 -4.18 -17.42 7.95
N SER A 177 -4.28 -16.91 9.17
CA SER A 177 -5.33 -16.00 9.65
C SER A 177 -4.96 -14.51 9.58
N SER A 178 -3.78 -14.19 9.03
CA SER A 178 -3.37 -12.80 8.77
C SER A 178 -4.34 -12.12 7.81
N GLY A 179 -4.57 -10.83 8.03
CA GLY A 179 -5.46 -10.02 7.20
C GLY A 179 -4.71 -9.06 6.30
N ILE A 180 -5.14 -8.92 5.05
CA ILE A 180 -4.77 -7.81 4.16
C ILE A 180 -5.95 -6.84 4.03
N PHE A 181 -5.66 -5.53 4.07
CA PHE A 181 -6.63 -4.44 4.08
C PHE A 181 -6.24 -3.30 3.14
N ILE A 182 -7.25 -2.56 2.65
CA ILE A 182 -7.08 -1.36 1.79
C ILE A 182 -7.82 -0.18 2.40
N GLY A 183 -7.18 0.99 2.40
CA GLY A 183 -7.70 2.22 3.00
C GLY A 183 -7.77 2.18 4.54
N ASN A 184 -7.34 1.08 5.16
CA ASN A 184 -7.26 0.89 6.60
C ASN A 184 -6.25 -0.22 6.95
N ALA A 185 -6.08 -0.50 8.24
CA ALA A 185 -5.25 -1.60 8.76
C ALA A 185 -6.02 -2.48 9.77
N GLY A 186 -7.28 -2.79 9.49
CA GLY A 186 -8.11 -3.63 10.35
C GLY A 186 -8.26 -3.08 11.78
N GLY A 187 -8.03 -3.95 12.76
CA GLY A 187 -8.11 -3.68 14.19
C GLY A 187 -6.90 -2.99 14.84
N THR A 188 -5.85 -2.67 14.07
CA THR A 188 -4.55 -2.17 14.60
C THR A 188 -4.62 -0.78 15.25
N ARG A 189 -5.79 -0.13 15.22
CA ARG A 189 -6.03 1.27 15.66
C ARG A 189 -5.20 2.32 14.91
N LEU A 190 -4.48 1.94 13.85
CA LEU A 190 -3.93 2.91 12.91
C LEU A 190 -5.09 3.66 12.23
N ASP A 191 -4.86 4.94 11.96
CA ASP A 191 -5.90 5.82 11.42
C ASP A 191 -6.44 5.31 10.08
N ARG A 192 -7.78 5.21 10.03
CA ARG A 192 -8.53 4.86 8.82
C ARG A 192 -8.53 6.02 7.84
N PHE A 193 -8.49 5.71 6.55
CA PHE A 193 -8.28 6.72 5.52
C PHE A 193 -9.52 6.94 4.64
N VAL A 194 -9.88 8.21 4.42
CA VAL A 194 -10.81 8.62 3.36
C VAL A 194 -9.97 8.94 2.13
N VAL A 195 -9.97 8.03 1.17
CA VAL A 195 -9.06 8.06 0.02
C VAL A 195 -9.72 7.53 -1.23
N SER A 196 -9.31 8.04 -2.38
CA SER A 196 -9.64 7.43 -3.65
C SER A 196 -8.44 6.73 -4.26
N PHE A 197 -8.62 5.50 -4.76
CA PHE A 197 -7.61 4.72 -5.47
C PHE A 197 -7.90 4.67 -6.95
N GLY A 198 -6.93 5.07 -7.76
CA GLY A 198 -7.00 5.01 -9.22
C GLY A 198 -6.90 3.58 -9.72
N VAL A 199 -7.58 3.28 -10.82
CA VAL A 199 -7.44 2.02 -11.58
C VAL A 199 -6.85 2.39 -12.94
N PHE A 200 -5.67 1.90 -13.30
CA PHE A 200 -5.10 2.17 -14.63
C PHE A 200 -5.45 1.05 -15.63
N LYS A 201 -5.34 1.34 -16.93
CA LYS A 201 -5.40 0.32 -17.98
C LYS A 201 -4.13 0.50 -18.81
N ARG A 202 -3.28 -0.52 -18.92
CA ARG A 202 -2.26 -0.52 -19.97
C ARG A 202 -2.99 -0.42 -21.32
N GLU A 203 -2.62 0.56 -22.14
CA GLU A 203 -2.78 0.40 -23.59
C GLU A 203 -1.92 -0.78 -24.05
N LYS A 204 -2.49 -1.51 -24.99
CA LYS A 204 -1.98 -2.79 -25.47
C LYS A 204 -0.78 -2.56 -26.39
#